data_AF-A0A0K8TWS1-F1
#
_entry.id   AF-A0A0K8TWS1-F1
#
_cell.length_a   1.000
_cell.length_b   1.000
_cell.length_c   1.000
_cell.angle_alpha   90.00
_cell.angle_beta   90.00
_cell.angle_gamma   90.00
#
_symmetry.space_group_name_H-M   'P 1'
#
loop_
_entity.id
_entity.type
_entity.pdbx_description
1 polymer ?
#
loop_
_entity_poly.entity_id
_entity_poly.type
_entity_poly.pdbx_seq_one_letter_code
_entity_poly.pdbx_strand_id
1 'polypeptide(L)'
;MSSWENNQEIEIFREYLRIPSVHPDVDYAPCVEFLKRQAIDLGLPIEIYSPAGPTKPVVVITWVGKQPDLPSVVLNSHMDVVPVFPEKWTHPPFGADIDKEGRIYARGAQDMKCVGMQY
;
A
#
# COMPACT_ATOMS: atom_id res chain seq x y z
N MET A 1 24.85 -10.03 7.47
CA MET A 1 23.47 -9.92 6.99
C MET A 1 22.96 -8.59 7.49
N SER A 2 22.59 -7.72 6.56
CA SER A 2 22.05 -6.41 6.93
C SER A 2 20.70 -6.64 7.61
N SER A 3 20.36 -5.86 8.63
CA SER A 3 19.22 -6.14 9.54
C SER A 3 17.85 -6.16 8.86
N TRP A 4 17.76 -5.73 7.60
CA TRP A 4 16.52 -5.61 6.83
C TRP A 4 16.25 -6.80 5.88
N GLU A 5 17.22 -7.68 5.62
CA GLU A 5 17.08 -8.77 4.63
C GLU A 5 15.98 -9.79 4.96
N ASN A 6 15.60 -9.88 6.24
CA ASN A 6 14.57 -10.79 6.73
C ASN A 6 13.47 -10.03 7.52
N ASN A 7 13.32 -8.72 7.30
CA ASN A 7 12.31 -7.93 7.99
C ASN A 7 10.94 -8.09 7.28
N GLN A 8 9.95 -8.59 8.01
CA GLN A 8 8.64 -8.93 7.45
C GLN A 8 7.88 -7.69 6.98
N GLU A 9 7.97 -6.58 7.71
CA GLU A 9 7.28 -5.32 7.40
C GLU A 9 7.81 -4.72 6.10
N ILE A 10 9.13 -4.80 5.88
CA ILE A 10 9.77 -4.40 4.62
C ILE A 10 9.29 -5.30 3.48
N GLU A 11 9.16 -6.61 3.66
CA GLU A 11 8.65 -7.49 2.60
C GLU A 11 7.18 -7.24 2.26
N ILE A 12 6.33 -6.98 3.27
CA ILE A 12 4.93 -6.58 3.07
C ILE A 12 4.86 -5.27 2.28
N PHE A 13 5.68 -4.28 2.64
CA PHE A 13 5.73 -3.02 1.91
C PHE A 13 6.20 -3.21 0.47
N ARG A 14 7.23 -4.03 0.23
CA ARG A 14 7.70 -4.36 -1.11
C ARG A 14 6.66 -5.11 -1.92
N GLU A 15 5.88 -6.02 -1.33
CA GLU A 15 4.74 -6.67 -1.97
C GLU A 15 3.73 -5.62 -2.47
N TYR A 16 3.38 -4.65 -1.62
CA TYR A 16 2.44 -3.60 -2.01
C TYR A 16 2.96 -2.71 -3.14
N LEU A 17 4.26 -2.41 -3.14
CA LEU A 17 4.93 -1.61 -4.17
C LEU A 17 5.00 -2.32 -5.53
N ARG A 18 5.01 -3.65 -5.56
CA ARG A 18 5.00 -4.43 -6.80
C ARG A 18 3.66 -4.40 -7.52
N ILE A 19 2.60 -3.90 -6.89
CA ILE A 19 1.28 -3.74 -7.51
C ILE A 19 1.27 -2.46 -8.37
N PRO A 20 1.11 -2.56 -9.71
CA PRO A 20 1.17 -1.41 -10.60
C PRO A 20 -0.20 -0.70 -10.71
N SER A 21 -0.59 0.02 -9.66
CA SER A 21 -1.83 0.82 -9.61
C SER A 21 -1.70 2.18 -10.32
N VAL A 22 -1.29 2.16 -11.59
CA VAL A 22 -0.81 3.34 -12.33
C VAL A 22 -1.94 4.07 -13.07
N HIS A 23 -1.99 5.39 -12.93
CA HIS A 23 -2.89 6.24 -13.72
C HIS A 23 -2.66 6.15 -15.23
N PRO A 24 -3.68 6.45 -16.06
CA PRO A 24 -5.05 6.87 -15.69
C PRO A 24 -6.03 5.71 -15.49
N ASP A 25 -5.75 4.54 -16.07
CA ASP A 25 -6.65 3.39 -16.09
C ASP A 25 -6.26 2.37 -15.01
N VAL A 26 -6.39 2.79 -13.75
CA VAL A 26 -5.95 2.00 -12.59
C VAL A 26 -6.84 0.77 -12.39
N ASP A 27 -6.24 -0.41 -12.37
CA ASP A 27 -6.87 -1.60 -11.78
C ASP A 27 -6.58 -1.63 -10.27
N TYR A 28 -7.59 -1.29 -9.47
CA TYR A 28 -7.48 -1.30 -8.01
C TYR A 28 -7.67 -2.69 -7.38
N ALA A 29 -8.15 -3.70 -8.13
CA ALA A 29 -8.48 -4.99 -7.54
C ALA A 29 -7.30 -5.64 -6.81
N PRO A 30 -6.06 -5.64 -7.34
CA PRO A 30 -4.92 -6.20 -6.61
C PRO A 30 -4.57 -5.43 -5.32
N CYS A 31 -4.71 -4.11 -5.31
CA CYS A 31 -4.50 -3.31 -4.10
C CYS A 31 -5.56 -3.62 -3.03
N VAL A 32 -6.82 -3.74 -3.42
CA VAL A 32 -7.92 -4.09 -2.52
C VAL A 32 -7.72 -5.50 -1.96
N GLU A 33 -7.34 -6.48 -2.78
CA GLU A 33 -7.05 -7.84 -2.31
C GLU A 33 -5.83 -7.90 -1.38
N PHE A 34 -4.81 -7.08 -1.63
CA PHE A 34 -3.68 -6.93 -0.72
C PHE A 34 -4.13 -6.38 0.65
N LEU A 35 -4.87 -5.27 0.67
CA LEU A 35 -5.36 -4.66 1.91
C LEU A 35 -6.33 -5.57 2.68
N LYS A 36 -7.15 -6.37 1.98
CA LYS A 36 -7.98 -7.41 2.58
C LYS A 36 -7.15 -8.44 3.35
N ARG A 37 -6.06 -8.94 2.75
CA ARG A 37 -5.16 -9.90 3.42
C ARG A 37 -4.56 -9.28 4.69
N GLN A 38 -4.06 -8.04 4.60
CA GLN A 38 -3.51 -7.34 5.77
C GLN A 38 -4.55 -7.19 6.89
N ALA A 39 -5.80 -6.83 6.56
CA ALA A 39 -6.86 -6.71 7.56
C ALA A 39 -7.20 -8.05 8.23
N ILE A 40 -7.25 -9.14 7.44
CA ILE A 40 -7.50 -10.50 7.94
C ILE A 40 -6.38 -10.94 8.89
N ASP A 41 -5.12 -10.74 8.49
CA ASP A 41 -3.95 -11.12 9.29
C ASP A 41 -3.89 -10.35 10.62
N LEU A 42 -4.35 -9.09 10.63
CA LEU A 42 -4.47 -8.27 11.83
C LEU A 42 -5.74 -8.55 12.66
N GLY A 43 -6.68 -9.35 12.15
CA GLY A 43 -7.97 -9.60 12.79
C GLY A 43 -8.88 -8.36 12.85
N LEU A 44 -8.74 -7.44 11.89
CA LEU A 44 -9.49 -6.18 11.83
C LEU A 44 -10.64 -6.26 10.83
N PRO A 45 -11.84 -5.74 11.17
CA PRO A 45 -12.92 -5.54 10.21
C PRO A 45 -12.48 -4.68 9.01
N ILE A 46 -12.94 -5.07 7.83
CA ILE A 46 -12.69 -4.36 6.57
C ILE A 46 -13.99 -4.18 5.81
N GLU A 47 -14.20 -2.97 5.29
CA GLU A 47 -15.34 -2.62 4.45
C GLU A 47 -14.86 -1.89 3.19
N ILE A 48 -15.58 -2.07 2.09
CA ILE A 48 -15.23 -1.51 0.79
C ILE A 48 -16.41 -0.71 0.27
N TYR A 49 -16.17 0.57 0.05
CA TYR A 49 -17.14 1.53 -0.44
C TYR A 49 -16.79 1.93 -1.86
N SER A 50 -17.76 2.44 -2.62
CA SER A 50 -17.54 2.88 -4.01
C SER A 50 -18.32 4.17 -4.32
N PRO A 51 -18.07 5.26 -3.56
CA PRO A 51 -18.86 6.49 -3.65
C PRO A 51 -18.70 7.22 -5.00
N ALA A 52 -17.59 6.99 -5.70
CA ALA A 52 -17.29 7.59 -7.01
C ALA A 52 -17.49 6.62 -8.19
N GLY A 53 -18.28 5.55 -7.98
CA GLY A 53 -18.54 4.51 -8.97
C GLY A 53 -17.82 3.18 -8.68
N PRO A 54 -18.24 2.08 -9.32
CA PRO A 54 -17.82 0.71 -8.98
C PRO A 54 -16.32 0.44 -9.22
N THR A 55 -15.65 1.29 -10.00
CA THR A 55 -14.22 1.16 -10.32
C THR A 55 -13.32 2.00 -9.41
N LYS A 56 -13.88 2.76 -8.45
CA LYS A 56 -13.14 3.65 -7.54
C LYS A 56 -13.40 3.26 -6.08
N PRO A 57 -12.82 2.14 -5.63
CA PRO A 57 -13.04 1.64 -4.28
C PRO A 57 -12.37 2.52 -3.23
N VAL A 58 -13.01 2.62 -2.07
CA VAL A 58 -12.46 3.15 -0.83
C VAL A 58 -12.43 2.00 0.17
N VAL A 59 -11.25 1.62 0.64
CA VAL A 59 -11.05 0.56 1.62
C VAL A 59 -10.97 1.18 3.01
N VAL A 60 -11.78 0.68 3.94
CA VAL A 60 -11.78 1.10 5.35
C VAL A 60 -11.48 -0.11 6.22
N ILE A 61 -10.34 -0.07 6.93
CA ILE A 61 -9.97 -1.07 7.93
C ILE A 61 -10.13 -0.41 9.30
N THR A 62 -10.90 -1.04 10.20
CA THR A 62 -11.29 -0.42 11.47
C THR A 62 -10.69 -1.14 12.66
N TRP A 63 -9.95 -0.43 13.50
CA TRP A 63 -9.61 -0.88 14.84
C TRP A 63 -10.55 -0.24 15.87
N VAL A 64 -11.49 -1.02 16.40
CA VAL A 64 -12.49 -0.52 17.36
C VAL A 64 -11.81 -0.17 18.68
N GLY A 65 -11.88 1.12 19.05
CA GLY A 65 -11.36 1.61 20.32
C GLY A 65 -12.18 1.12 21.52
N LYS A 66 -11.57 1.19 22.72
CA LYS A 66 -12.25 0.80 23.98
C LYS A 66 -13.46 1.69 24.34
N GLN A 67 -13.53 2.89 23.78
CA GLN A 67 -14.63 3.84 23.95
C GLN A 67 -15.18 4.22 22.56
N PRO A 68 -16.05 3.39 21.97
CA PRO A 68 -16.49 3.55 20.58
C PRO A 68 -17.35 4.80 20.32
N ASP A 69 -17.86 5.45 21.38
CA ASP A 69 -18.67 6.67 21.27
C ASP A 69 -17.84 7.95 21.07
N LEU A 70 -16.51 7.87 21.22
CA LEU A 70 -15.62 9.00 20.94
C LEU A 70 -15.45 9.22 19.42
N PRO A 71 -15.16 10.45 18.98
CA PRO A 71 -14.80 10.71 17.59
C PRO A 71 -13.62 9.83 17.13
N SER A 72 -13.72 9.30 15.91
CA SER A 72 -12.68 8.44 15.33
C SER A 72 -11.44 9.23 14.91
N VAL A 73 -10.28 8.57 14.92
CA VAL A 73 -9.07 9.04 14.25
C VAL A 73 -9.00 8.38 12.88
N VAL A 74 -8.74 9.18 11.84
CA VAL A 74 -8.64 8.67 10.46
C VAL A 74 -7.21 8.77 9.97
N LEU A 75 -6.64 7.62 9.58
CA LEU A 75 -5.34 7.53 8.93
C LEU A 75 -5.58 7.29 7.43
N ASN A 76 -5.54 8.37 6.64
CA ASN A 76 -5.83 8.30 5.21
C ASN A 76 -4.56 8.11 4.37
N SER A 77 -4.69 7.31 3.31
CA SER A 77 -3.70 7.17 2.24
C SER A 77 -4.39 6.91 0.90
N HIS A 78 -3.64 6.98 -0.20
CA HIS A 78 -4.12 6.59 -1.52
C HIS A 78 -3.32 5.39 -2.06
N MET A 79 -3.93 4.65 -2.98
CA MET A 79 -3.38 3.40 -3.53
C MET A 79 -2.75 3.59 -4.91
N ASP A 80 -3.24 4.58 -5.66
CA ASP A 80 -2.82 4.87 -7.02
C ASP A 80 -1.45 5.55 -7.07
N VAL A 81 -0.82 5.45 -8.22
CA VAL A 81 0.48 6.03 -8.46
C VAL A 81 0.51 6.67 -9.84
N VAL A 82 1.35 7.69 -10.00
CA VAL A 82 1.54 8.36 -11.29
C VAL A 82 2.39 7.52 -12.25
N PRO A 83 2.29 7.77 -13.58
CA PRO A 83 3.13 7.12 -14.58
C PRO A 83 4.65 7.25 -14.35
N VAL A 84 5.39 6.49 -15.13
CA VAL A 84 6.84 6.43 -15.13
C VAL A 84 7.37 6.44 -16.55
N PHE A 85 8.62 6.88 -16.72
CA PHE A 85 9.41 6.65 -17.93
C PHE A 85 10.42 5.55 -17.62
N PRO A 86 10.13 4.25 -17.86
CA PRO A 86 10.94 3.13 -17.37
C PRO A 86 12.43 3.23 -17.74
N GLU A 87 12.74 3.77 -18.91
CA GLU A 87 14.09 3.99 -19.42
C GLU A 87 14.92 5.01 -18.62
N LYS A 88 14.28 5.79 -17.75
CA LYS A 88 14.93 6.74 -16.83
C LYS A 88 15.15 6.17 -15.44
N TRP A 89 14.71 4.94 -15.17
CA TRP A 89 14.91 4.30 -13.88
C TRP A 89 16.18 3.46 -13.87
N THR A 90 16.88 3.48 -12.74
CA THR A 90 18.03 2.60 -12.49
C THR A 90 17.61 1.19 -12.03
N HIS A 91 16.35 1.03 -11.61
CA HIS A 91 15.72 -0.21 -11.17
C HIS A 91 14.30 -0.32 -11.77
N PRO A 92 13.74 -1.52 -11.97
CA PRO A 92 12.36 -1.66 -12.40
C PRO A 92 11.39 -0.90 -11.45
N PRO A 93 10.55 0.03 -11.96
CA PRO A 93 9.73 0.92 -11.12
C PRO A 93 8.69 0.18 -10.27
N PHE A 94 8.35 -1.06 -10.62
CA PHE A 94 7.43 -1.92 -9.88
C PHE A 94 8.10 -3.22 -9.42
N GLY A 95 9.45 -3.26 -9.39
CA GLY A 95 10.21 -4.41 -8.85
C GLY A 95 10.34 -4.39 -7.33
N ALA A 96 10.29 -3.18 -6.74
CA ALA A 96 10.60 -2.94 -5.33
C ALA A 96 11.99 -3.48 -4.97
N ASP A 97 12.99 -3.17 -5.78
CA ASP A 97 14.38 -3.57 -5.55
C ASP A 97 14.92 -2.88 -4.30
N ILE A 98 15.73 -3.60 -3.52
CA ILE A 98 16.49 -3.04 -2.40
C ILE A 98 17.98 -3.11 -2.72
N ASP A 99 18.68 -1.98 -2.65
CA ASP A 99 20.13 -1.96 -2.88
C ASP A 99 20.92 -2.44 -1.64
N LYS A 100 22.24 -2.52 -1.76
CA LYS A 100 23.13 -2.94 -0.68
C LYS A 100 23.17 -1.94 0.49
N GLU A 101 22.72 -0.70 0.27
CA GLU A 101 22.56 0.34 1.28
C GLU A 101 21.17 0.33 1.95
N GLY A 102 20.27 -0.56 1.55
CA GLY A 102 18.93 -0.70 2.13
C GLY A 102 17.88 0.26 1.55
N ARG A 103 18.13 0.88 0.40
CA ARG A 103 17.19 1.79 -0.25
C ARG A 103 16.23 1.01 -1.14
N ILE A 104 14.94 1.24 -0.98
CA ILE A 104 13.89 0.63 -1.81
C ILE A 104 13.59 1.52 -3.01
N TYR A 105 13.65 0.94 -4.20
CA TYR A 105 13.36 1.60 -5.48
C TYR A 105 12.03 1.10 -6.03
N ALA A 106 11.00 1.95 -5.95
CA ALA A 106 9.72 1.71 -6.60
C ALA A 106 8.93 3.01 -6.77
N ARG A 107 8.08 3.07 -7.80
CA ARG A 107 6.99 4.02 -7.89
C ARG A 107 6.00 3.70 -6.76
N GLY A 108 5.65 4.70 -5.96
CA GLY A 108 4.79 4.55 -4.79
C GLY A 108 5.55 4.50 -3.47
N ALA A 109 6.88 4.34 -3.49
CA ALA A 109 7.69 4.16 -2.28
C ALA A 109 7.63 5.36 -1.32
N GLN A 110 7.55 6.57 -1.85
CA GLN A 110 7.36 7.80 -1.06
C GLN A 110 5.92 8.33 -1.12
N ASP A 111 5.24 8.18 -2.26
CA ASP A 111 3.92 8.75 -2.50
C ASP A 111 2.92 7.68 -2.99
N MET A 112 2.06 7.15 -2.13
CA MET A 112 2.18 7.21 -0.66
C MET A 112 1.98 5.84 -0.02
N LYS A 113 2.34 4.77 -0.73
CA LYS A 113 2.16 3.39 -0.25
C LYS A 113 2.89 3.14 1.07
N CYS A 114 3.97 3.88 1.35
CA CYS A 114 4.64 3.83 2.65
C CYS A 114 3.73 4.27 3.80
N VAL A 115 2.93 5.32 3.63
CA VAL A 115 2.00 5.81 4.64
C VAL A 115 0.91 4.78 4.92
N GLY A 116 0.42 4.09 3.88
CA GLY A 116 -0.53 2.99 4.05
C GLY A 116 0.04 1.78 4.80
N MET A 117 1.37 1.66 4.88
CA MET A 117 2.10 0.51 5.46
C MET A 117 2.96 0.92 6.67
N GLN A 118 2.70 2.06 7.29
CA GLN A 118 3.39 2.44 8.53
C GLN A 118 2.97 1.47 9.63
N TYR A 119 3.89 0.56 9.95
CA TYR A 119 3.87 -0.30 11.13
C TYR A 119 4.90 0.21 12.14
#